data_AF-A0A7R9C2K3-F1
#
_entry.id   AF-A0A7R9C2K3-F1
#
_cell.length_a   1.000
_cell.length_b   1.000
_cell.length_c   1.000
_cell.angle_alpha   90.00
_cell.angle_beta   90.00
_cell.angle_gamma   90.00
#
_symmetry.space_group_name_H-M   'P 1'
#
loop_
_entity.id
_entity.type
_entity.pdbx_description
1 polymer ?
#
loop_
_entity_poly.entity_id
_entity_poly.type
_entity_poly.pdbx_seq_one_letter_code
_entity_poly.pdbx_strand_id
1 'polypeptide(L)'
;VEGAKIDHALHDNNARRSLEDLLALEEAVERALRKTSQLDTLIIVTADHSHTLTINGYPSRGNPILGIAEKQTDFGLPYTTLMFANGVGYNYTNNGTHILWRNLTNVDTQALDFRQQAAIYREDGDETHGGEDVAAYAIGLKTDLYDNL
;
A
#
# COMPACT_ATOMS: atom_id res chain seq x y z
N VAL A 1 14.22 -14.69 2.01
CA VAL A 1 12.95 -14.73 1.27
C VAL A 1 12.58 -13.28 1.05
N GLU A 2 12.25 -12.89 -0.18
CA GLU A 2 12.02 -11.49 -0.54
C GLU A 2 10.71 -11.38 -1.32
N GLY A 3 9.82 -10.49 -0.88
CA GLY A 3 8.57 -10.16 -1.56
C GLY A 3 8.72 -8.97 -2.52
N ALA A 4 9.75 -8.96 -3.37
CA ALA A 4 10.15 -7.78 -4.15
C ALA A 4 9.06 -7.20 -5.07
N LYS A 5 8.05 -8.00 -5.44
CA LYS A 5 6.95 -7.52 -6.28
C LYS A 5 5.99 -6.55 -5.57
N ILE A 6 6.04 -6.50 -4.23
CA ILE A 6 5.34 -5.49 -3.44
C ILE A 6 5.80 -4.09 -3.88
N ASP A 7 7.11 -3.85 -3.90
CA ASP A 7 7.74 -2.59 -4.34
C ASP A 7 7.35 -2.24 -5.78
N HIS A 8 7.52 -3.20 -6.71
CA HIS A 8 7.21 -2.99 -8.12
C HIS A 8 5.75 -2.58 -8.33
N ALA A 9 4.80 -3.14 -7.58
CA ALA A 9 3.40 -2.79 -7.67
C ALA A 9 3.09 -1.41 -7.05
N LEU A 10 3.83 -1.00 -6.01
CA LEU A 10 3.68 0.30 -5.36
C LEU A 10 4.21 1.44 -6.23
N HIS A 11 5.37 1.27 -6.89
CA HIS A 11 5.87 2.17 -7.94
C HIS A 11 4.80 2.46 -9.00
N ASP A 12 4.05 1.43 -9.31
CA ASP A 12 2.99 1.40 -10.30
C ASP A 12 1.66 1.95 -9.76
N ASN A 13 1.61 2.57 -8.58
CA ASN A 13 0.40 2.94 -7.82
C ASN A 13 -0.70 1.87 -7.82
N ASN A 14 -0.34 0.58 -7.76
CA ASN A 14 -1.28 -0.53 -7.77
C ASN A 14 -1.27 -1.24 -6.41
N ALA A 15 -2.05 -0.67 -5.49
CA ALA A 15 -2.23 -1.21 -4.16
C ALA A 15 -2.87 -2.60 -4.17
N ARG A 16 -3.64 -2.97 -5.21
CA ARG A 16 -4.23 -4.30 -5.27
C ARG A 16 -3.15 -5.37 -5.42
N ARG A 17 -2.27 -5.21 -6.40
CA ARG A 17 -1.17 -6.14 -6.64
C ARG A 17 -0.17 -6.15 -5.48
N SER A 18 0.14 -4.99 -4.90
CA SER A 18 1.06 -4.94 -3.75
C SER A 18 0.52 -5.69 -2.53
N LEU A 19 -0.80 -5.60 -2.26
CA LEU A 19 -1.44 -6.37 -1.19
C LEU A 19 -1.49 -7.86 -1.50
N GLU A 20 -1.73 -8.25 -2.76
CA GLU A 20 -1.70 -9.67 -3.17
C GLU A 20 -0.29 -10.27 -2.98
N ASP A 21 0.77 -9.54 -3.35
CA ASP A 21 2.16 -9.98 -3.11
C ASP A 21 2.56 -9.94 -1.62
N LEU A 22 2.00 -9.01 -0.84
CA LEU A 22 2.17 -8.98 0.62
C LEU A 22 1.58 -10.23 1.28
N LEU A 23 0.39 -10.67 0.85
CA LEU A 23 -0.22 -11.91 1.35
C LEU A 23 0.63 -13.15 0.98
N ALA A 24 1.25 -13.15 -0.20
CA ALA A 24 2.18 -14.23 -0.58
C ALA A 24 3.44 -14.25 0.32
N LEU A 25 3.96 -13.08 0.70
CA LEU A 25 5.06 -12.99 1.68
C LEU A 25 4.61 -13.47 3.07
N GLU A 26 3.42 -13.09 3.52
CA GLU A 26 2.82 -13.59 4.77
C GLU A 26 2.74 -15.13 4.77
N GLU A 27 2.23 -15.74 3.70
CA GLU A 27 2.16 -17.20 3.57
C GLU A 27 3.55 -17.84 3.64
N ALA A 28 4.57 -17.24 3.02
CA ALA A 28 5.94 -17.72 3.08
C ALA A 28 6.52 -17.65 4.51
N VAL A 29 6.22 -16.58 5.27
CA VAL A 29 6.61 -16.44 6.68
C VAL A 29 5.90 -17.48 7.53
N GLU A 30 4.59 -17.66 7.38
CA GLU A 30 3.85 -18.70 8.08
C GLU A 30 4.40 -20.10 7.79
N ARG A 31 4.78 -20.34 6.53
CA ARG A 31 5.36 -21.61 6.12
C ARG A 31 6.71 -21.84 6.79
N ALA A 32 7.56 -20.82 6.88
CA ALA A 32 8.83 -20.88 7.59
C ALA A 32 8.59 -21.21 9.06
N LEU A 33 7.69 -20.49 9.74
CA LEU A 33 7.33 -20.72 11.14
C LEU A 33 6.87 -22.15 11.42
N ARG A 34 6.10 -22.76 10.51
CA ARG A 34 5.66 -24.17 10.63
C ARG A 34 6.75 -25.20 10.33
N LYS A 35 7.86 -24.78 9.71
CA LYS A 35 8.94 -25.66 9.23
C LYS A 35 10.22 -25.56 10.04
N THR A 36 10.33 -24.59 10.93
CA THR A 36 11.50 -24.34 11.76
C THR A 36 11.15 -24.37 13.25
N SER A 37 12.14 -24.59 14.11
CA SER A 37 11.97 -24.49 15.55
C SER A 37 12.42 -23.12 16.04
N GLN A 38 11.61 -22.47 16.88
CA GLN A 38 11.99 -21.20 17.50
C GLN A 38 13.18 -21.35 18.49
N LEU A 39 13.55 -22.58 18.86
CA LEU A 39 14.67 -22.85 19.76
C LEU A 39 16.04 -22.70 19.09
N ASP A 40 16.12 -22.87 17.77
CA ASP A 40 17.37 -22.83 17.00
C ASP A 40 17.33 -21.90 15.79
N THR A 41 16.14 -21.35 15.48
CA THR A 41 15.92 -20.48 14.33
C THR A 41 15.43 -19.12 14.81
N LEU A 42 16.06 -18.06 14.32
CA LEU A 42 15.58 -16.68 14.41
C LEU A 42 14.97 -16.30 13.06
N ILE A 43 13.74 -15.82 13.07
CA ILE A 43 13.05 -15.27 11.89
C ILE A 43 12.85 -13.79 12.13
N ILE A 44 13.31 -12.97 11.19
CA ILE A 44 13.09 -11.53 11.15
C ILE A 44 12.34 -11.19 9.86
N VAL A 45 11.31 -10.35 9.98
CA VAL A 45 10.57 -9.76 8.87
C VAL A 45 10.72 -8.24 8.98
N THR A 46 11.18 -7.63 7.91
CA THR A 46 11.37 -6.17 7.80
C THR A 46 11.13 -5.75 6.36
N ALA A 47 11.04 -4.45 6.14
CA ALA A 47 11.23 -3.84 4.83
C ALA A 47 12.63 -3.20 4.74
N ASP A 48 13.09 -2.94 3.53
CA ASP A 48 14.27 -2.14 3.22
C ASP A 48 13.94 -0.64 3.13
N HIS A 49 12.73 -0.29 2.68
CA HIS A 49 12.15 1.05 2.73
C HIS A 49 10.60 0.99 2.67
N SER A 50 9.95 2.14 2.80
CA SER A 50 8.50 2.27 2.62
C SER A 50 8.15 2.81 1.22
N HIS A 51 6.90 3.22 1.01
CA HIS A 51 6.38 3.96 -0.15
C HIS A 51 5.48 5.10 0.32
N THR A 52 5.11 6.01 -0.57
CA THR A 52 4.19 7.12 -0.29
C THR A 52 2.73 6.73 -0.19
N LEU A 53 2.44 5.43 -0.02
CA LEU A 53 1.10 4.91 0.20
C LEU A 53 0.55 5.43 1.54
N THR A 54 -0.66 5.92 1.51
CA THR A 54 -1.38 6.42 2.69
C THR A 54 -2.73 5.74 2.81
N ILE A 55 -3.15 5.48 4.05
CA ILE A 55 -4.51 5.07 4.39
C ILE A 55 -5.24 6.32 4.88
N ASN A 56 -6.18 6.82 4.10
CA ASN A 56 -6.84 8.10 4.34
C ASN A 56 -8.36 7.99 4.46
N GLY A 57 -8.96 9.11 4.88
CA GLY A 57 -10.40 9.25 5.03
C GLY A 57 -10.90 8.69 6.38
N TYR A 58 -12.19 8.41 6.44
CA TYR A 58 -12.85 7.85 7.62
C TYR A 58 -13.80 6.69 7.21
N PRO A 59 -13.31 5.65 6.53
CA PRO A 59 -14.14 4.52 6.16
C PRO A 59 -14.63 3.79 7.42
N SER A 60 -15.87 3.29 7.39
CA SER A 60 -16.41 2.47 8.47
C SER A 60 -15.73 1.11 8.48
N ARG A 61 -15.75 0.46 9.64
CA ARG A 61 -15.23 -0.91 9.78
C ARG A 61 -15.93 -1.85 8.81
N GLY A 62 -15.15 -2.61 8.04
CA GLY A 62 -15.64 -3.54 7.02
C GLY A 62 -15.71 -2.94 5.61
N ASN A 63 -15.43 -1.65 5.44
CA ASN A 63 -15.19 -1.07 4.11
C ASN A 63 -14.01 -1.79 3.43
N PRO A 64 -14.12 -2.17 2.15
CA PRO A 64 -12.99 -2.74 1.42
C PRO A 64 -11.80 -1.78 1.41
N ILE A 65 -10.58 -2.27 1.70
CA ILE A 65 -9.38 -1.42 1.75
C ILE A 65 -9.07 -0.76 0.39
N LEU A 66 -9.40 -1.44 -0.71
CA LEU A 66 -9.30 -0.93 -2.08
C LEU A 66 -10.52 -0.09 -2.52
N GLY A 67 -11.47 0.14 -1.62
CA GLY A 67 -12.72 0.84 -1.88
C GLY A 67 -12.60 2.36 -1.82
N ILE A 68 -13.75 3.01 -2.02
CA ILE A 68 -13.94 4.44 -1.83
C ILE A 68 -13.97 4.75 -0.32
N ALA A 69 -13.31 5.84 0.07
CA ALA A 69 -13.48 6.42 1.38
C ALA A 69 -14.90 7.01 1.47
N GLU A 70 -15.71 6.54 2.43
CA GLU A 70 -17.14 6.83 2.51
C GLU A 70 -17.53 8.31 2.40
N LYS A 71 -16.67 9.20 2.89
CA LYS A 71 -16.84 10.66 2.73
C LYS A 71 -16.30 11.10 1.38
N GLN A 72 -17.04 11.95 0.67
CA GLN A 72 -16.60 12.58 -0.58
C GLN A 72 -15.79 13.85 -0.32
N THR A 73 -15.17 14.39 -1.36
CA THR A 73 -14.58 15.74 -1.35
C THR A 73 -15.66 16.82 -1.27
N ASP A 74 -15.27 18.07 -1.01
CA ASP A 74 -16.19 19.22 -1.01
C ASP A 74 -16.90 19.45 -2.35
N PHE A 75 -16.34 18.89 -3.45
CA PHE A 75 -16.94 18.93 -4.79
C PHE A 75 -17.81 17.70 -5.09
N GLY A 76 -18.10 16.85 -4.09
CA GLY A 76 -18.93 15.64 -4.24
C GLY A 76 -18.24 14.52 -5.01
N LEU A 77 -16.91 14.56 -5.18
CA LEU A 77 -16.16 13.52 -5.88
C LEU A 77 -15.72 12.41 -4.90
N PRO A 78 -15.94 11.13 -5.24
CA PRO A 78 -15.40 10.01 -4.47
C PRO A 78 -13.87 9.90 -4.62
N TYR A 79 -13.20 9.51 -3.54
CA TYR A 79 -11.76 9.20 -3.51
C TYR A 79 -11.51 7.88 -2.77
N THR A 80 -10.40 7.20 -3.03
CA THR A 80 -10.10 5.89 -2.45
C THR A 80 -9.61 5.95 -1.01
N THR A 81 -9.81 4.87 -0.24
CA THR A 81 -9.21 4.72 1.10
C THR A 81 -7.68 4.67 1.04
N LEU A 82 -7.12 4.04 0.01
CA LEU A 82 -5.69 4.07 -0.28
C LEU A 82 -5.37 5.13 -1.34
N MET A 83 -4.41 5.99 -1.06
CA MET A 83 -3.89 6.99 -2.01
C MET A 83 -2.37 7.08 -1.92
N PHE A 84 -1.74 7.60 -2.97
CA PHE A 84 -0.30 7.84 -2.99
C PHE A 84 0.03 9.33 -3.00
N ALA A 85 1.21 9.72 -2.54
CA ALA A 85 1.64 11.11 -2.68
C ALA A 85 2.01 11.45 -4.13
N ASN A 86 2.54 10.51 -4.90
CA ASN A 86 2.96 10.73 -6.29
C ASN A 86 2.86 9.45 -7.16
N GLY A 87 3.04 9.59 -8.47
CA GLY A 87 3.11 8.46 -9.43
C GLY A 87 2.08 8.49 -10.56
N VAL A 88 2.01 7.40 -11.34
CA VAL A 88 1.10 7.21 -12.49
C VAL A 88 -0.39 7.38 -12.18
N GLY A 89 -0.77 7.27 -10.91
CA GLY A 89 -2.11 7.47 -10.39
C GLY A 89 -2.61 8.91 -10.44
N TYR A 90 -1.74 9.87 -10.74
CA TYR A 90 -2.11 11.27 -10.92
C TYR A 90 -3.07 11.43 -12.11
N ASN A 91 -4.30 11.83 -11.83
CA ASN A 91 -5.32 12.01 -12.85
C ASN A 91 -6.37 13.05 -12.42
N TYR A 92 -6.77 13.91 -13.34
CA TYR A 92 -7.68 15.03 -13.08
C TYR A 92 -8.86 15.06 -14.06
N THR A 93 -9.91 15.75 -13.65
CA THR A 93 -11.05 16.16 -14.48
C THR A 93 -11.16 17.68 -14.47
N ASN A 94 -11.92 18.25 -15.40
CA ASN A 94 -12.21 19.67 -15.46
C ASN A 94 -13.73 19.87 -15.61
N ASN A 95 -14.34 20.64 -14.71
CA ASN A 95 -15.78 20.95 -14.75
C ASN A 95 -16.11 22.31 -15.40
N GLY A 96 -15.12 22.95 -16.05
CA GLY A 96 -15.21 24.27 -16.68
C GLY A 96 -14.76 25.43 -15.78
N THR A 97 -14.69 25.23 -14.47
CA THR A 97 -14.27 26.27 -13.49
C THR A 97 -13.13 25.82 -12.59
N HIS A 98 -13.00 24.51 -12.37
CA HIS A 98 -11.99 23.92 -11.48
C HIS A 98 -11.34 22.72 -12.15
N ILE A 99 -10.03 22.57 -11.93
CA ILE A 99 -9.32 21.30 -12.10
C ILE A 99 -9.50 20.49 -10.82
N LEU A 100 -10.11 19.32 -10.92
CA LEU A 100 -10.45 18.46 -9.80
C LEU A 100 -9.83 17.08 -10.00
N TRP A 101 -9.79 16.26 -8.94
CA TRP A 101 -9.40 14.86 -9.06
C TRP A 101 -10.29 14.09 -10.04
N ARG A 102 -9.74 13.05 -10.68
CA ARG A 102 -10.52 12.12 -11.51
C ARG A 102 -11.78 11.69 -10.76
N ASN A 103 -12.93 11.78 -11.42
CA ASN A 103 -14.18 11.28 -10.85
C ASN A 103 -14.18 9.74 -10.87
N LEU A 104 -14.32 9.13 -9.69
CA LEU A 104 -14.37 7.67 -9.53
C LEU A 104 -15.81 7.12 -9.44
N THR A 105 -16.82 7.93 -9.74
CA THR A 105 -18.22 7.47 -9.80
C THR A 105 -18.36 6.37 -10.85
N ASN A 106 -18.93 5.23 -10.47
CA ASN A 106 -19.06 4.03 -11.30
C ASN A 106 -17.73 3.43 -11.78
N VAL A 107 -16.60 3.77 -11.14
CA VAL A 107 -15.31 3.13 -11.38
C VAL A 107 -15.14 1.98 -10.39
N ASP A 108 -14.80 0.80 -10.89
CA ASP A 108 -14.38 -0.31 -10.05
C ASP A 108 -12.96 -0.05 -9.52
N THR A 109 -12.88 0.49 -8.30
CA THR A 109 -11.60 0.77 -7.65
C THR A 109 -10.91 -0.47 -7.09
N GLN A 110 -11.59 -1.62 -7.09
CA GLN A 110 -11.05 -2.90 -6.65
C GLN A 110 -10.52 -3.74 -7.80
N ALA A 111 -10.61 -3.26 -9.04
CA ALA A 111 -10.09 -3.95 -10.22
C ALA A 111 -8.57 -4.17 -10.13
N LEU A 112 -8.09 -5.28 -10.71
CA LEU A 112 -6.67 -5.70 -10.65
C LEU A 112 -5.70 -4.63 -11.16
N ASP A 113 -6.10 -3.86 -12.17
CA ASP A 113 -5.25 -2.84 -12.81
C ASP A 113 -5.68 -1.42 -12.43
N PHE A 114 -6.52 -1.26 -11.40
CA PHE A 114 -6.86 0.07 -10.90
C PHE A 114 -5.64 0.71 -10.23
N ARG A 115 -5.27 1.89 -10.73
CA ARG A 115 -4.19 2.73 -10.20
C ARG A 115 -4.79 3.73 -9.21
N GLN A 116 -4.42 3.65 -7.93
CA GLN A 116 -4.95 4.56 -6.90
C GLN A 116 -4.56 6.01 -7.21
N GLN A 117 -5.37 6.96 -6.74
CA GLN A 117 -5.13 8.38 -6.96
C GLN A 117 -3.80 8.82 -6.32
N ALA A 118 -3.05 9.68 -7.02
CA ALA A 118 -1.79 10.22 -6.53
C ALA A 118 -1.74 11.75 -6.61
N ALA A 119 -1.20 12.43 -5.60
CA ALA A 119 -1.25 13.89 -5.48
C ALA A 119 -0.34 14.66 -6.47
N ILE A 120 0.84 14.10 -6.79
CA ILE A 120 1.87 14.74 -7.61
C ILE A 120 2.13 13.91 -8.87
N TYR A 121 2.10 14.58 -10.01
CA TYR A 121 2.46 13.98 -11.30
C TYR A 121 3.95 13.63 -11.37
N ARG A 122 4.25 12.47 -11.96
CA ARG A 122 5.60 11.96 -12.20
C ARG A 122 5.73 11.62 -13.68
N GLU A 123 6.73 12.19 -14.36
CA GLU A 123 6.92 12.04 -15.81
C GLU A 123 7.39 10.63 -16.18
N ASP A 124 8.25 10.03 -15.36
CA ASP A 124 8.69 8.64 -15.46
C ASP A 124 7.58 7.64 -15.11
N GLY A 125 6.50 8.10 -14.50
CA GLY A 125 5.36 7.29 -14.08
C GLY A 125 5.57 6.58 -12.75
N ASP A 126 6.80 6.40 -12.31
CA ASP A 126 7.10 5.71 -11.06
C ASP A 126 6.80 6.59 -9.84
N GLU A 127 5.99 6.02 -8.95
CA GLU A 127 5.88 6.46 -7.57
C GLU A 127 7.22 6.29 -6.83
N THR A 128 7.47 7.07 -5.78
CA THR A 128 8.76 7.05 -5.06
C THR A 128 8.70 6.27 -3.75
N HIS A 129 9.84 5.73 -3.31
CA HIS A 129 9.94 5.17 -1.96
C HIS A 129 9.59 6.20 -0.87
N GLY A 130 9.13 5.69 0.27
CA GLY A 130 8.92 6.40 1.52
C GLY A 130 10.20 6.38 2.36
N GLY A 131 10.49 7.52 3.00
CA GLY A 131 11.70 7.71 3.81
C GLY A 131 11.46 7.61 5.32
N GLU A 132 10.25 7.23 5.74
CA GLU A 132 9.93 6.98 7.13
C GLU A 132 10.46 5.63 7.61
N ASP A 133 10.54 5.48 8.94
CA ASP A 133 10.95 4.24 9.58
C ASP A 133 10.01 3.09 9.19
N VAL A 134 10.62 1.91 8.96
CA VAL A 134 9.89 0.66 8.71
C VAL A 134 9.99 -0.26 9.91
N ALA A 135 8.96 -1.07 10.11
CA ALA A 135 8.93 -2.01 11.23
C ALA A 135 9.87 -3.21 10.99
N ALA A 136 10.49 -3.68 12.07
CA ALA A 136 11.14 -4.97 12.13
C ALA A 136 10.41 -5.86 13.16
N TYR A 137 10.04 -7.07 12.74
CA TYR A 137 9.43 -8.09 13.59
C TYR A 137 10.39 -9.27 13.72
N ALA A 138 10.63 -9.73 14.94
CA ALA A 138 11.53 -10.85 15.20
C ALA A 138 10.86 -11.91 16.08
N ILE A 139 11.18 -13.18 15.84
CA ILE A 139 10.73 -14.30 16.68
C ILE A 139 11.74 -15.47 16.64
N GLY A 140 11.87 -16.17 17.77
CA GLY A 140 12.76 -17.32 17.93
C GLY A 140 14.05 -17.02 18.69
N LEU A 141 15.14 -17.68 18.32
CA LEU A 141 16.39 -17.66 19.06
C LEU A 141 16.98 -16.24 19.16
N LYS A 142 17.26 -15.77 20.39
CA LYS A 142 17.84 -14.43 20.68
C LYS A 142 16.98 -13.24 20.20
N THR A 143 15.67 -13.40 20.15
CA THR A 143 14.73 -12.32 19.76
C THR A 143 14.80 -11.11 20.70
N ASP A 144 15.16 -11.33 21.97
CA ASP A 144 15.35 -10.29 22.99
C ASP A 144 16.38 -9.21 22.61
N LEU A 145 17.27 -9.49 21.65
CA LEU A 145 18.19 -8.49 21.09
C LEU A 145 17.51 -7.43 20.23
N TYR A 146 16.23 -7.61 19.89
CA TYR A 146 15.47 -6.80 18.94
C TYR A 146 14.28 -6.05 19.58
N ASP A 147 14.14 -6.07 20.92
CA ASP A 147 13.00 -5.51 21.67
C ASP A 147 12.88 -3.97 21.65
N ASN A 148 13.85 -3.24 21.10
CA ASN A 148 13.87 -1.77 21.01
C ASN A 148 14.07 -1.23 19.59
N LEU A 149 13.77 -2.04 18.56
CA LEU A 149 13.74 -1.61 17.17
C LEU A 149 12.34 -1.13 16.77
#